data_AF-A0A2E3C6D7-F1
#
_entry.id   AF-A0A2E3C6D7-F1
#
_cell.length_a   1.000
_cell.length_b   1.000
_cell.length_c   1.000
_cell.angle_alpha   90.00
_cell.angle_beta   90.00
_cell.angle_gamma   90.00
#
_symmetry.space_group_name_H-M   'P 1'
#
loop_
_entity.id
_entity.type
_entity.pdbx_description
1 polymer ?
#
loop_
_entity_poly.entity_id
_entity_poly.type
_entity_poly.pdbx_seq_one_letter_code
_entity_poly.pdbx_strand_id
1 'polypeptide(L)'
;MGWDNRPPRRHIGFDSPEGLQQILTRSSPPHSCFHSTAYYDRPSEYKMSEKGWRGADLIFDLDGDHLVGVDALDFPSMLNDIQEQAHRLWNDFLEPDFGFKSEFATF
;
A
#
# COMPACT_ATOMS: atom_id res chain seq x y z
N MET A 1 11.37 -9.41 22.72
CA MET A 1 10.41 -9.80 21.68
C MET A 1 11.16 -9.75 20.36
N GLY A 2 11.47 -10.91 19.79
CA GLY A 2 12.32 -11.00 18.60
C GLY A 2 11.50 -10.68 17.35
N TRP A 3 11.95 -9.69 16.59
CA TRP A 3 11.48 -9.47 15.23
C TRP A 3 11.78 -10.72 14.43
N ASP A 4 10.77 -11.33 13.84
CA ASP A 4 10.95 -12.46 12.95
C ASP A 4 11.66 -11.98 11.68
N ASN A 5 12.97 -12.22 11.58
CA ASN A 5 13.79 -11.83 10.43
C ASN A 5 13.48 -12.65 9.17
N ARG A 6 12.47 -13.54 9.19
CA ARG A 6 12.05 -14.26 8.00
C ARG A 6 11.46 -13.27 6.99
N PRO A 7 11.76 -13.43 5.69
CA PRO A 7 11.13 -12.62 4.66
C PRO A 7 9.60 -12.78 4.74
N PRO A 8 8.84 -11.71 4.42
CA PRO A 8 7.39 -11.79 4.38
C PRO A 8 6.95 -12.97 3.50
N ARG A 9 5.90 -13.68 3.93
CA ARG A 9 5.30 -14.72 3.10
C ARG A 9 4.55 -14.05 1.95
N ARG A 10 4.98 -14.32 0.72
CA ARG A 10 4.43 -13.76 -0.53
C ARG A 10 3.90 -14.88 -1.44
N HIS A 11 3.33 -14.49 -2.58
CA HIS A 11 2.72 -15.43 -3.56
C HIS A 11 1.56 -16.22 -2.95
N ILE A 12 0.75 -15.53 -2.16
CA ILE A 12 -0.46 -16.07 -1.56
C ILE A 12 -1.64 -15.39 -2.24
N GLY A 13 -2.52 -16.19 -2.85
CA GLY A 13 -3.84 -15.79 -3.31
C GLY A 13 -4.91 -16.50 -2.49
N PHE A 14 -6.08 -15.88 -2.40
CA PHE A 14 -7.28 -16.44 -1.77
C PHE A 14 -8.49 -15.93 -2.55
N ASP A 15 -9.49 -16.80 -2.70
CA ASP A 15 -10.68 -16.50 -3.51
C ASP A 15 -11.89 -16.14 -2.64
N SER A 16 -11.71 -16.08 -1.31
CA SER A 16 -12.77 -15.69 -0.37
C SER A 16 -12.23 -14.98 0.88
N PRO A 17 -13.06 -14.16 1.56
CA PRO A 17 -12.71 -13.54 2.83
C PRO A 17 -12.33 -14.53 3.94
N GLU A 18 -12.97 -15.71 3.98
CA GLU A 18 -12.68 -16.76 4.95
C GLU A 18 -11.26 -17.32 4.74
N GLY A 19 -10.82 -17.46 3.49
CA GLY A 19 -9.47 -17.86 3.15
C GLY A 19 -8.43 -16.88 3.68
N LEU A 20 -8.68 -15.57 3.53
CA LEU A 20 -7.86 -14.52 4.14
C LEU A 20 -7.86 -14.62 5.66
N GLN A 21 -9.04 -14.72 6.28
CA GLN A 21 -9.19 -14.81 7.73
C GLN A 21 -8.40 -15.99 8.31
N GLN A 22 -8.43 -17.14 7.63
CA GLN A 22 -7.69 -18.33 8.05
C GLN A 22 -6.17 -18.12 8.00
N ILE A 23 -5.65 -17.28 7.08
CA ILE A 23 -4.23 -16.93 7.03
C ILE A 23 -3.85 -16.00 8.17
N LEU A 24 -4.70 -15.00 8.46
CA LEU A 24 -4.45 -13.99 9.48
C LEU A 24 -4.56 -14.53 10.91
N THR A 25 -5.35 -15.58 11.14
CA THR A 25 -5.65 -16.12 12.48
C THR A 25 -4.88 -17.39 12.84
N ARG A 26 -3.87 -17.79 12.04
CA ARG A 26 -3.03 -18.96 12.35
C ARG A 26 -2.26 -18.77 13.65
N SER A 27 -1.77 -19.87 14.23
CA SER A 27 -0.95 -19.87 15.45
C SER A 27 0.31 -18.98 15.39
N SER A 28 0.73 -18.57 14.19
CA SER A 28 1.76 -17.55 13.95
C SER A 28 1.18 -16.53 12.95
N PRO A 29 0.44 -15.51 13.43
CA PRO A 29 -0.10 -14.47 12.55
C PRO A 29 1.03 -13.60 11.98
N PRO A 30 0.85 -13.00 10.79
CA PRO A 30 1.83 -12.08 10.23
C PRO A 30 1.96 -10.82 11.08
N HIS A 31 3.18 -10.31 11.26
CA HIS A 31 3.43 -9.04 11.95
C HIS A 31 2.95 -7.82 11.14
N SER A 32 2.88 -7.95 9.82
CA SER A 32 2.43 -6.91 8.91
C SER A 32 1.75 -7.56 7.71
N CYS A 33 0.74 -6.90 7.16
CA CYS A 33 -0.04 -7.39 6.03
C CYS A 33 0.06 -6.41 4.86
N PHE A 34 0.28 -6.95 3.67
CA PHE A 34 0.36 -6.18 2.43
C PHE A 34 -0.38 -6.94 1.34
N HIS A 35 -0.95 -6.21 0.39
CA HIS A 35 -1.44 -6.76 -0.88
C HIS A 35 -0.79 -6.01 -2.04
N SER A 36 -0.77 -6.62 -3.23
CA SER A 36 -0.29 -5.94 -4.41
C SER A 36 -1.26 -4.86 -4.86
N THR A 37 -0.74 -3.75 -5.38
CA THR A 37 -1.49 -2.78 -6.19
C THR A 37 -1.75 -3.31 -7.60
N ALA A 38 -0.97 -4.31 -8.02
CA ALA A 38 -1.11 -4.98 -9.29
C ALA A 38 -2.14 -6.10 -9.25
N TYR A 39 -2.87 -6.23 -10.35
CA TYR A 39 -3.84 -7.29 -10.59
C TYR A 39 -3.20 -8.37 -11.47
N TYR A 40 -3.40 -9.63 -11.09
CA TYR A 40 -2.82 -10.80 -11.75
C TYR A 40 -3.89 -11.85 -11.99
N ASP A 41 -3.81 -12.58 -13.12
CA ASP A 41 -4.64 -13.75 -13.36
C ASP A 41 -4.29 -14.90 -12.40
N ARG A 42 -3.02 -15.03 -12.03
CA ARG A 42 -2.49 -16.08 -11.13
C ARG A 42 -1.54 -15.48 -10.08
N PRO A 43 -2.06 -14.79 -9.04
CA PRO A 43 -1.21 -14.08 -8.08
C PRO A 43 -0.28 -15.00 -7.27
N SER A 44 -0.65 -16.27 -7.11
CA SER A 44 0.12 -17.29 -6.39
C SER A 44 1.33 -17.84 -7.16
N GLU A 45 1.48 -17.52 -8.45
CA GLU A 45 2.65 -17.99 -9.21
C GLU A 45 3.94 -17.33 -8.72
N TYR A 46 5.01 -18.13 -8.70
CA TYR A 46 6.32 -17.69 -8.21
C TYR A 46 7.06 -16.84 -9.25
N LYS A 47 6.94 -17.16 -10.55
CA LYS A 47 7.57 -16.38 -11.62
C LYS A 47 6.64 -15.28 -12.12
N MET A 48 7.19 -14.07 -12.28
CA MET A 48 6.42 -12.90 -12.72
C MET A 48 5.78 -13.09 -14.10
N SER A 49 6.47 -13.73 -15.03
CA SER A 49 5.97 -14.01 -16.39
C SER A 49 4.77 -14.96 -16.39
N GLU A 50 4.61 -15.78 -15.34
CA GLU A 50 3.53 -16.77 -15.22
C GLU A 50 2.29 -16.20 -14.49
N LYS A 51 2.42 -15.05 -13.80
CA LYS A 51 1.32 -14.44 -13.05
C LYS A 51 0.22 -13.85 -13.92
N GLY A 52 0.50 -13.51 -15.19
CA GLY A 52 -0.47 -12.84 -16.08
C GLY A 52 -0.88 -11.46 -15.57
N TRP A 53 0.05 -10.50 -15.57
CA TRP A 53 -0.21 -9.12 -15.12
C TRP A 53 -1.30 -8.45 -15.97
N ARG A 54 -2.24 -7.77 -15.30
CA ARG A 54 -3.42 -7.14 -15.92
C ARG A 54 -3.40 -5.62 -15.86
N GLY A 55 -2.64 -5.05 -14.94
CA GLY A 55 -2.68 -3.64 -14.60
C GLY A 55 -2.25 -3.43 -13.16
N ALA A 56 -2.15 -2.18 -12.73
CA ALA A 56 -1.92 -1.82 -11.35
C ALA A 56 -2.53 -0.45 -11.05
N ASP A 57 -2.92 -0.25 -9.80
CA ASP A 57 -3.25 1.07 -9.30
C ASP A 57 -1.99 1.93 -9.23
N LEU A 58 -2.16 3.23 -9.51
CA LEU A 58 -1.16 4.24 -9.21
C LEU A 58 -1.31 4.63 -7.74
N ILE A 59 -0.25 4.43 -6.96
CA ILE A 59 -0.21 4.79 -5.54
C ILE A 59 0.86 5.85 -5.30
N PHE A 60 0.62 6.66 -4.27
CA PHE A 60 1.58 7.64 -3.76
C PHE A 60 1.78 7.35 -2.28
N ASP A 61 3.04 7.28 -1.85
CA ASP A 61 3.43 7.15 -0.45
C ASP A 61 4.09 8.47 -0.03
N LEU A 62 3.57 9.10 1.02
CA LEU A 62 4.02 10.41 1.49
C LEU A 62 4.71 10.25 2.84
N ASP A 63 6.03 10.11 2.77
CA ASP A 63 6.89 9.93 3.93
C ASP A 63 7.26 11.29 4.54
N GLY A 64 6.73 11.58 5.74
CA GLY A 64 6.95 12.86 6.42
C GLY A 64 8.39 13.11 6.86
N ASP A 65 9.15 12.05 7.14
CA ASP A 65 10.57 12.14 7.51
C ASP A 65 11.48 12.53 6.32
N HIS A 66 10.96 12.47 5.09
CA HIS A 66 11.63 12.93 3.89
C HIS A 66 11.28 14.39 3.52
N LEU A 67 10.31 15.01 4.21
CA LEU A 67 9.93 16.40 3.96
C LEU A 67 10.93 17.37 4.58
N VAL A 68 11.40 18.32 3.76
CA VAL A 68 12.36 19.34 4.21
C VAL A 68 11.69 20.28 5.20
N GLY A 69 12.28 20.39 6.40
CA GLY A 69 11.78 21.29 7.46
C GLY A 69 10.78 20.65 8.41
N VAL A 70 10.47 19.37 8.24
CA VAL A 70 9.62 18.61 9.16
C VAL A 70 10.47 17.99 10.26
N ASP A 71 10.05 18.17 11.52
CA ASP A 71 10.66 17.48 12.66
C ASP A 71 10.00 16.11 12.83
N ALA A 72 10.76 15.05 12.50
CA ALA A 72 10.30 13.67 12.63
C ALA A 72 9.98 13.25 14.09
N LEU A 73 10.40 14.03 15.09
CA LEU A 73 10.07 13.81 16.50
C LEU A 73 8.76 14.50 16.90
N ASP A 74 8.29 15.47 16.13
CA ASP A 74 7.00 16.16 16.33
C ASP A 74 5.92 15.56 15.43
N PHE A 75 5.47 14.36 15.79
CA PHE A 75 4.49 13.59 15.02
C PHE A 75 3.19 14.36 14.69
N PRO A 76 2.57 15.12 15.62
CA PRO A 76 1.39 15.92 15.27
C PRO A 76 1.62 16.93 14.15
N SER A 77 2.73 17.66 14.18
CA SER A 77 3.06 18.64 13.14
C SER A 77 3.37 17.94 11.81
N MET A 78 4.18 16.87 11.85
CA MET A 78 4.47 16.05 10.67
C MET A 78 3.20 15.49 10.02
N LEU A 79 2.21 15.04 10.79
CA LEU A 79 0.95 14.56 10.25
C LEU A 79 0.15 15.66 9.55
N ASN A 80 0.13 16.87 10.12
CA ASN A 80 -0.51 18.02 9.47
C ASN A 80 0.18 18.34 8.14
N ASP A 81 1.51 18.38 8.12
CA ASP A 81 2.29 18.67 6.92
C ASP A 81 2.05 17.62 5.81
N ILE A 82 2.02 16.32 6.16
CA ILE A 82 1.71 15.23 5.21
C ILE A 82 0.30 15.40 4.64
N GLN A 83 -0.69 15.73 5.48
CA GLN A 83 -2.07 15.94 5.02
C GLN A 83 -2.17 17.13 4.05
N GLU A 84 -1.45 18.22 4.32
CA GLU A 84 -1.36 19.36 3.41
C GLU A 84 -0.70 18.95 2.08
N GLN A 85 0.38 18.17 2.10
CA GLN A 85 0.99 17.67 0.85
C GLN A 85 0.06 16.74 0.08
N ALA A 86 -0.68 15.85 0.76
CA ALA A 86 -1.66 14.97 0.12
C ALA A 86 -2.79 15.78 -0.55
N HIS A 87 -3.28 16.82 0.14
CA HIS A 87 -4.27 17.74 -0.41
C HIS A 87 -3.75 18.45 -1.65
N ARG A 88 -2.52 18.96 -1.62
CA ARG A 88 -1.89 19.64 -2.77
C ARG A 88 -1.65 18.68 -3.94
N LEU A 89 -1.16 17.47 -3.67
CA LEU A 89 -0.98 16.44 -4.70
C LEU A 89 -2.28 16.19 -5.47
N TRP A 90 -3.41 16.07 -4.77
CA TRP A 90 -4.71 15.89 -5.41
C TRP A 90 -5.16 17.16 -6.16
N ASN A 91 -5.33 18.27 -5.42
CA ASN A 91 -6.04 19.45 -5.90
C ASN A 91 -5.22 20.33 -6.83
N ASP A 92 -3.89 20.32 -6.70
CA ASP A 92 -3.00 21.17 -7.50
C ASP A 92 -2.43 20.41 -8.70
N PHE A 93 -2.46 19.07 -8.72
CA PHE A 93 -1.77 18.27 -9.73
C PHE A 93 -2.63 17.14 -10.32
N LEU A 94 -3.00 16.11 -9.55
CA LEU A 94 -3.63 14.92 -10.11
C LEU A 94 -4.98 15.20 -10.77
N GLU A 95 -5.84 15.97 -10.11
CA GLU A 95 -7.14 16.33 -10.66
C GLU A 95 -7.04 17.37 -11.81
N PRO A 96 -6.44 18.56 -11.61
CA PRO A 96 -6.45 19.59 -12.65
C PRO A 96 -5.56 19.27 -13.86
N ASP A 97 -4.37 18.70 -13.65
CA ASP A 97 -3.38 18.52 -14.73
C ASP A 97 -3.51 17.17 -15.42
N PHE A 98 -3.86 16.11 -14.67
CA PHE A 98 -3.98 14.74 -15.22
C PHE A 98 -5.42 14.27 -15.38
N GLY A 99 -6.40 15.04 -14.93
CA GLY A 99 -7.82 14.71 -15.08
C GLY A 99 -8.25 13.50 -14.26
N PHE A 100 -7.57 13.23 -13.15
CA PHE A 100 -7.94 12.14 -12.25
C PHE A 100 -9.30 12.45 -11.63
N LYS A 101 -10.13 11.42 -11.45
CA LYS A 101 -11.49 11.58 -10.94
C LYS A 101 -11.61 11.01 -9.54
N SER A 102 -12.25 11.77 -8.65
CA SER A 102 -12.43 11.38 -7.25
C SER A 102 -13.22 10.09 -7.09
N GLU A 103 -14.10 9.73 -8.04
CA GLU A 103 -14.85 8.46 -8.02
C GLU A 103 -13.96 7.20 -8.13
N PHE A 104 -12.72 7.35 -8.61
CA PHE A 104 -11.74 6.27 -8.70
C PHE A 104 -10.62 6.39 -7.66
N ALA A 105 -10.66 7.43 -6.82
CA ALA A 105 -9.66 7.66 -5.78
C ALA A 105 -10.06 6.94 -4.48
N THR A 106 -9.06 6.40 -3.79
CA THR A 106 -9.19 5.88 -2.42
C THR A 106 -8.26 6.70 -1.54
N PHE A 107 -8.79 7.27 -0.45
CA PHE A 107 -8.07 8.10 0.50
C PHE A 107 -8.04 7.45 1.88
#